data_AF-A0A8H7K4N8-F1
#
_entry.id   AF-A0A8H7K4N8-F1
#
_cell.length_a   1.000
_cell.length_b   1.000
_cell.length_c   1.000
_cell.angle_alpha   90.00
_cell.angle_beta   90.00
_cell.angle_gamma   90.00
#
_symmetry.space_group_name_H-M   'P 1'
#
loop_
_entity.id
_entity.type
_entity.pdbx_description
1 polymer ?
#
loop_
_entity_poly.entity_id
_entity_poly.type
_entity_poly.pdbx_seq_one_letter_code
_entity_poly.pdbx_strand_id
1 'polypeptide(L)'
;METADKERQMILACQAIQKTPKLSIRAAAKIYMVPHSTLGARVKGTPARRDTMPNSRKLTNLEESTIIDYILDLDSRSFPPRLSGVQDMANRLLADRDAPLVGPRWASNFVKRQKELCTRFTRRYDYQSALCEDPKLIQPWFELVRNTVAKYGILEEDFHNFDETGFMMGMISTTMVVTSSDRYGKPTLAQPGDRERVSVIQSINSRGEAIPPFIIVAGQYHLSNWYEDSALPKDWVISTTHNGWTSNEKGVEWIQHFEKHTKPRTQGAYRLLIMDGHESHHSTEFELFCKEHQIITLCMPSHSSHILQPLDVGCFGPLKKAYGKEIEGIMRAGITHITKADFLPAFFTAFKAAMTEQTIQGAFRGAGLIPFDPKSVLSRLDIRPRTPSPVEEATELPQLWVPKTPNNPTEATSQTDYIKRRISRHQGSSPTSILAAMDQFSKGTCGTMHKMALLKAENQLLREANAILSKRRRAKRTRLRQGGSMTIDEGQALRDQNDVDEQIKQEDRQTRGRKPRDERKARRCGVCGRSGHNARTCQINVEISNEENSI
;
A
#
# COMPACT_ATOMS: atom_id res chain seq x y z
N MET A 1 -22.63 -46.81 -20.28
CA MET A 1 -23.61 -47.92 -20.23
C MET A 1 -22.96 -49.26 -19.86
N GLU A 2 -21.77 -49.60 -20.35
CA GLU A 2 -21.10 -50.90 -20.06
C GLU A 2 -20.80 -51.19 -18.58
N THR A 3 -20.56 -50.18 -17.73
CA THR A 3 -20.20 -50.41 -16.32
C THR A 3 -21.37 -50.80 -15.43
N ALA A 4 -22.60 -50.40 -15.77
CA ALA A 4 -23.80 -50.73 -15.01
C ALA A 4 -24.22 -52.20 -15.20
N ASP A 5 -24.03 -52.73 -16.41
CA ASP A 5 -24.30 -54.13 -16.76
C ASP A 5 -23.28 -55.08 -16.10
N LYS A 6 -22.01 -54.63 -16.08
CA LYS A 6 -20.89 -55.03 -15.21
C LYS A 6 -21.33 -55.51 -13.83
N GLU A 7 -21.95 -54.59 -13.11
CA GLU A 7 -22.28 -54.78 -11.71
C GLU A 7 -23.52 -55.64 -11.50
N ARG A 8 -24.52 -55.51 -12.38
CA ARG A 8 -25.75 -56.30 -12.30
C ARG A 8 -25.42 -57.79 -12.36
N GLN A 9 -24.53 -58.18 -13.27
CA GLN A 9 -24.02 -59.55 -13.38
C GLN A 9 -23.24 -59.99 -12.12
N MET A 10 -22.49 -59.07 -11.50
CA MET A 10 -21.76 -59.35 -10.24
C MET A 10 -22.70 -59.63 -9.07
N ILE A 11 -23.80 -58.88 -8.94
CA ILE A 11 -24.81 -59.08 -7.88
C ILE A 11 -25.54 -60.41 -8.09
N LEU A 12 -25.94 -60.72 -9.32
CA LEU A 12 -26.59 -61.98 -9.67
C LEU A 12 -25.68 -63.19 -9.39
N ALA A 13 -24.38 -63.08 -9.73
CA ALA A 13 -23.39 -64.12 -9.44
C ALA A 13 -23.21 -64.37 -7.93
N CYS A 14 -23.17 -63.32 -7.11
CA CYS A 14 -23.11 -63.46 -5.65
C CYS A 14 -24.36 -64.14 -5.08
N GLN A 15 -25.55 -63.75 -5.56
CA GLN A 15 -26.81 -64.35 -5.12
C GLN A 15 -26.91 -65.84 -5.53
N ALA A 16 -26.43 -66.20 -6.72
CA ALA A 16 -26.39 -67.59 -7.18
C ALA A 16 -25.49 -68.47 -6.32
N ILE A 17 -24.31 -67.96 -5.92
CA ILE A 17 -23.39 -68.67 -5.01
C ILE A 17 -24.03 -68.86 -3.63
N GLN A 18 -24.73 -67.85 -3.11
CA GLN A 18 -25.41 -67.94 -1.81
C GLN A 18 -26.60 -68.92 -1.83
N LYS A 19 -27.35 -68.97 -2.93
CA LYS A 19 -28.52 -69.85 -3.08
C LYS A 19 -28.17 -71.31 -3.44
N THR A 20 -26.97 -71.57 -3.96
CA THR A 20 -26.59 -72.90 -4.45
C THR A 20 -25.27 -73.36 -3.82
N PRO A 21 -25.30 -74.17 -2.75
CA PRO A 21 -24.11 -74.56 -1.98
C PRO A 21 -23.03 -75.32 -2.78
N LYS A 22 -23.41 -75.96 -3.90
CA LYS A 22 -22.49 -76.72 -4.77
C LYS A 22 -21.87 -75.87 -5.90
N LEU A 23 -22.27 -74.61 -6.04
CA LEU A 23 -21.78 -73.75 -7.11
C LEU A 23 -20.44 -73.11 -6.71
N SER A 24 -19.35 -73.53 -7.36
CA SER A 24 -18.04 -72.92 -7.11
C SER A 24 -17.96 -71.49 -7.66
N ILE A 25 -17.17 -70.63 -7.00
CA ILE A 25 -16.92 -69.24 -7.42
C ILE A 25 -16.40 -69.19 -8.87
N ARG A 26 -15.58 -70.17 -9.28
CA ARG A 26 -15.05 -70.29 -10.65
C ARG A 26 -16.13 -70.61 -11.68
N ALA A 27 -17.08 -71.48 -11.34
CA ALA A 27 -18.21 -71.79 -12.21
C ALA A 27 -19.16 -70.58 -12.35
N ALA A 28 -19.49 -69.94 -11.24
CA ALA A 28 -20.33 -68.74 -11.24
C ALA A 28 -19.69 -67.58 -12.04
N ALA A 29 -18.39 -67.34 -11.88
CA ALA A 29 -17.67 -66.33 -12.65
C ALA A 29 -17.77 -66.55 -14.18
N LYS A 30 -17.72 -67.82 -14.61
CA LYS A 30 -17.85 -68.19 -16.03
C LYS A 30 -19.29 -68.03 -16.55
N ILE A 31 -20.29 -68.42 -15.76
CA ILE A 31 -21.72 -68.35 -16.13
C ILE A 31 -22.17 -66.89 -16.29
N TYR A 32 -21.80 -66.03 -15.34
CA TYR A 32 -22.22 -64.62 -15.33
C TYR A 32 -21.21 -63.69 -16.03
N MET A 33 -20.18 -64.25 -16.68
CA MET A 33 -19.13 -63.51 -17.41
C MET A 33 -18.47 -62.39 -16.58
N VAL A 34 -18.21 -62.65 -15.29
CA VAL A 34 -17.56 -61.70 -14.37
C VAL A 34 -16.15 -62.17 -13.97
N PRO A 35 -15.20 -61.26 -13.68
CA PRO A 35 -13.87 -61.66 -13.25
C PRO A 35 -13.89 -62.46 -11.94
N HIS A 36 -13.27 -63.65 -11.97
CA HIS A 36 -13.23 -64.57 -10.83
C HIS A 36 -12.63 -63.95 -9.56
N SER A 37 -11.55 -63.17 -9.71
CA SER A 37 -10.89 -62.48 -8.59
C SER A 37 -11.80 -61.46 -7.91
N THR A 38 -12.53 -60.68 -8.71
CA THR A 38 -13.47 -59.67 -8.22
C THR A 38 -14.69 -60.31 -7.55
N LEU A 39 -15.25 -61.37 -8.14
CA LEU A 39 -16.35 -62.13 -7.55
C LEU A 39 -15.94 -62.78 -6.22
N GLY A 40 -14.73 -63.35 -6.16
CA GLY A 40 -14.19 -63.93 -4.94
C GLY A 40 -14.01 -62.91 -3.80
N ALA A 41 -13.57 -61.69 -4.11
CA ALA A 41 -13.49 -60.61 -3.13
C ALA A 41 -14.89 -60.16 -2.65
N ARG A 42 -15.85 -60.11 -3.58
CA ARG A 42 -17.25 -59.74 -3.32
C ARG A 42 -17.96 -60.71 -2.38
N VAL A 43 -17.79 -62.02 -2.62
CA VAL A 43 -18.35 -63.11 -1.77
C VAL A 43 -17.72 -63.11 -0.37
N LYS A 44 -16.46 -62.69 -0.25
CA LYS A 44 -15.77 -62.48 1.04
C LYS A 44 -16.13 -61.17 1.75
N GLY A 45 -17.11 -60.42 1.23
CA GLY A 45 -17.63 -59.21 1.88
C GLY A 45 -16.94 -57.89 1.49
N THR A 46 -16.09 -57.88 0.46
CA THR A 46 -15.50 -56.61 -0.03
C THR A 46 -16.51 -55.87 -0.91
N PRO A 47 -16.93 -54.64 -0.56
CA PRO A 47 -17.90 -53.87 -1.34
C PRO A 47 -17.31 -53.40 -2.67
N ALA A 48 -18.17 -52.96 -3.60
CA ALA A 48 -17.70 -52.37 -4.86
C ALA A 48 -16.87 -51.12 -4.58
N ARG A 49 -15.84 -50.85 -5.40
CA ARG A 49 -15.05 -49.62 -5.27
C ARG A 49 -15.90 -48.35 -5.42
N ARG A 50 -17.00 -48.40 -6.18
CA ARG A 50 -17.99 -47.30 -6.30
C ARG A 50 -18.84 -47.10 -5.04
N ASP A 51 -19.01 -48.16 -4.23
CA ASP A 51 -19.78 -48.17 -2.99
C ASP A 51 -18.85 -48.03 -1.76
N THR A 52 -17.54 -47.90 -1.99
CA THR A 52 -16.52 -47.71 -0.95
C THR A 52 -16.19 -46.23 -0.84
N MET A 53 -16.23 -45.68 0.38
CA MET A 53 -15.85 -44.28 0.62
C MET A 53 -14.37 -44.07 0.27
N PRO A 54 -14.01 -43.02 -0.49
CA PRO A 54 -12.62 -42.70 -0.78
C PRO A 54 -11.86 -42.43 0.53
N ASN A 55 -10.63 -42.97 0.67
CA ASN A 55 -9.76 -42.75 1.83
C ASN A 55 -9.48 -41.26 2.16
N SER A 56 -9.85 -40.34 1.26
CA SER A 56 -9.77 -38.89 1.43
C SER A 56 -10.93 -38.27 2.21
N ARG A 57 -11.98 -39.02 2.55
CA ARG A 57 -13.14 -38.53 3.32
C ARG A 57 -13.07 -39.03 4.76
N LYS A 58 -12.57 -38.16 5.65
CA LYS A 58 -12.51 -38.45 7.09
C LYS A 58 -13.86 -38.30 7.79
N LEU A 59 -14.77 -37.46 7.32
CA LEU A 59 -16.08 -37.24 7.94
C LEU A 59 -17.19 -38.00 7.21
N THR A 60 -18.28 -38.30 7.92
CA THR A 60 -19.50 -38.88 7.35
C THR A 60 -20.29 -37.85 6.54
N ASN A 61 -21.20 -38.29 5.67
CA ASN A 61 -22.04 -37.38 4.90
C ASN A 61 -22.92 -36.49 5.80
N LEU A 62 -23.36 -37.02 6.94
CA LEU A 62 -24.15 -36.26 7.91
C LEU A 62 -23.31 -35.17 8.58
N GLU A 63 -22.11 -35.52 9.04
CA GLU A 63 -21.16 -34.56 9.63
C GLU A 63 -20.77 -33.45 8.63
N GLU A 64 -20.55 -33.79 7.36
CA GLU A 64 -20.27 -32.80 6.33
C GLU A 64 -21.48 -31.88 6.08
N SER A 65 -22.71 -32.43 6.05
CA SER A 65 -23.94 -31.63 5.93
C SER A 65 -24.12 -30.67 7.10
N THR A 66 -23.90 -31.12 8.33
CA THR A 66 -23.99 -30.28 9.53
C THR A 66 -22.98 -29.13 9.51
N ILE A 67 -21.76 -29.38 9.02
CA ILE A 67 -20.77 -28.31 8.83
C ILE A 67 -21.25 -27.30 7.78
N ILE A 68 -21.86 -27.74 6.67
CA ILE A 68 -22.39 -26.85 5.64
C ILE A 68 -23.51 -25.97 6.21
N ASP A 69 -24.51 -26.56 6.84
CA ASP A 69 -25.65 -25.84 7.43
C ASP A 69 -25.17 -24.80 8.46
N TYR A 70 -24.19 -25.17 9.29
CA TYR A 70 -23.61 -24.28 10.28
C TYR A 70 -22.80 -23.13 9.66
N ILE A 71 -22.09 -23.36 8.55
CA ILE A 71 -21.40 -22.31 7.81
C ILE A 71 -22.41 -21.34 7.19
N LEU A 72 -23.51 -21.84 6.62
CA LEU A 72 -24.57 -21.02 6.04
C LEU A 72 -25.32 -20.20 7.10
N ASP A 73 -25.59 -20.76 8.27
CA ASP A 73 -26.15 -20.03 9.41
C ASP A 73 -25.22 -18.91 9.89
N LEU A 74 -23.91 -19.18 10.02
CA LEU A 74 -22.91 -18.18 10.39
C LEU A 74 -22.78 -17.05 9.35
N ASP A 75 -22.87 -17.39 8.06
CA ASP A 75 -22.87 -16.42 6.96
C ASP A 75 -24.12 -15.53 6.99
N SER A 76 -25.31 -16.11 7.26
CA SER A 76 -26.56 -15.36 7.40
C SER A 76 -26.55 -14.35 8.54
N ARG A 77 -25.72 -14.59 9.57
CA ARG A 77 -25.50 -13.70 10.72
C ARG A 77 -24.32 -12.75 10.51
N SER A 78 -23.77 -12.66 9.29
CA SER A 78 -22.62 -11.82 8.92
C SER A 78 -21.28 -12.19 9.59
N PHE A 79 -21.11 -13.43 10.05
CA PHE A 79 -19.88 -13.94 10.67
C PHE A 79 -19.31 -15.17 9.95
N PRO A 80 -18.91 -15.07 8.66
CA PRO A 80 -18.41 -16.21 7.91
C PRO A 80 -17.10 -16.78 8.50
N PRO A 81 -17.01 -18.11 8.71
CA PRO A 81 -15.83 -18.73 9.31
C PRO A 81 -14.64 -18.77 8.35
N ARG A 82 -13.42 -18.63 8.89
CA ARG A 82 -12.17 -18.82 8.13
C ARG A 82 -11.92 -20.31 7.88
N LEU A 83 -11.03 -20.64 6.94
CA LEU A 83 -10.61 -22.03 6.67
C LEU A 83 -10.09 -22.76 7.92
N SER A 84 -9.41 -22.04 8.83
CA SER A 84 -9.01 -22.60 10.12
C SER A 84 -10.21 -22.93 11.00
N GLY A 85 -11.24 -22.08 11.03
CA GLY A 85 -12.48 -22.35 11.76
C GLY A 85 -13.24 -23.56 11.21
N VAL A 86 -13.28 -23.73 9.87
CA VAL A 86 -13.86 -24.92 9.23
C VAL A 86 -13.07 -26.19 9.56
N GLN A 87 -11.75 -26.09 9.64
CA GLN A 87 -10.89 -27.18 10.10
C GLN A 87 -11.16 -27.53 11.57
N ASP A 88 -11.36 -26.53 12.42
CA ASP A 88 -11.65 -26.72 13.85
C ASP A 88 -13.03 -27.37 14.06
N MET A 89 -14.05 -26.97 13.28
CA MET A 89 -15.38 -27.62 13.28
C MET A 89 -15.26 -29.11 12.97
N ALA A 90 -14.52 -29.46 11.92
CA ALA A 90 -14.30 -30.85 11.54
C ALA A 90 -13.50 -31.64 12.59
N ASN A 91 -12.48 -31.01 13.20
CA ASN A 91 -11.68 -31.65 14.26
C ASN A 91 -12.48 -31.87 15.55
N ARG A 92 -13.42 -30.99 15.88
CA ARG A 92 -14.34 -31.20 17.02
C ARG A 92 -15.23 -32.42 16.80
N LEU A 93 -15.84 -32.55 15.62
CA LEU A 93 -16.65 -33.74 15.29
C LEU A 93 -15.83 -35.03 15.25
N LEU A 94 -14.55 -34.96 14.87
CA LEU A 94 -13.66 -36.13 14.91
C LEU A 94 -13.22 -36.49 16.33
N ALA A 95 -13.00 -35.50 17.19
CA ALA A 95 -12.64 -35.72 18.59
C ALA A 95 -13.78 -36.40 19.37
N ASP A 96 -15.04 -36.04 19.09
CA ASP A 96 -16.22 -36.66 19.72
C ASP A 96 -16.35 -38.17 19.47
N ARG A 97 -15.64 -38.71 18.47
CA ARG A 97 -15.63 -40.15 18.12
C ARG A 97 -14.24 -40.77 18.13
N ASP A 98 -13.28 -40.15 18.85
CA ASP A 98 -11.89 -40.60 18.98
C ASP A 98 -11.15 -40.85 17.64
N ALA A 99 -11.42 -40.01 16.64
CA ALA A 99 -10.82 -40.12 15.31
C ALA A 99 -9.63 -39.15 15.08
N PRO A 100 -8.63 -39.53 14.26
CA PRO A 100 -7.47 -38.67 14.00
C PRO A 100 -7.82 -37.39 13.24
N LEU A 101 -7.29 -36.26 13.71
CA LEU A 101 -7.47 -34.90 13.17
C LEU A 101 -7.32 -34.81 11.63
N VAL A 102 -8.06 -33.88 11.02
CA VAL A 102 -7.96 -33.64 9.57
C VAL A 102 -6.60 -33.03 9.20
N GLY A 103 -6.12 -33.34 7.99
CA GLY A 103 -4.88 -32.77 7.47
C GLY A 103 -5.01 -31.29 7.09
N PRO A 104 -3.90 -30.55 6.96
CA PRO A 104 -3.88 -29.08 6.77
C PRO A 104 -4.53 -28.61 5.46
N ARG A 105 -4.69 -29.50 4.46
CA ARG A 105 -5.36 -29.18 3.19
C ARG A 105 -6.84 -29.59 3.16
N TRP A 106 -7.34 -30.24 4.23
CA TRP A 106 -8.69 -30.80 4.25
C TRP A 106 -9.77 -29.72 4.09
N ALA A 107 -9.67 -28.61 4.83
CA ALA A 107 -10.66 -27.54 4.77
C ALA A 107 -10.74 -26.89 3.38
N SER A 108 -9.60 -26.65 2.73
CA SER A 108 -9.58 -26.13 1.36
C SER A 108 -10.21 -27.11 0.35
N ASN A 109 -9.92 -28.40 0.49
CA ASN A 109 -10.51 -29.45 -0.36
C ASN A 109 -12.00 -29.69 -0.03
N PHE A 110 -12.46 -29.39 1.18
CA PHE A 110 -13.87 -29.42 1.58
C PHE A 110 -14.66 -28.31 0.92
N VAL A 111 -14.19 -27.07 1.01
CA VAL A 111 -14.86 -25.95 0.35
C VAL A 111 -14.86 -26.13 -1.18
N LYS A 112 -13.78 -26.65 -1.79
CA LYS A 112 -13.74 -26.91 -3.24
C LYS A 112 -14.72 -27.98 -3.74
N ARG A 113 -15.11 -28.95 -2.91
CA ARG A 113 -16.00 -30.05 -3.33
C ARG A 113 -17.49 -29.73 -3.15
N GLN A 114 -17.83 -28.80 -2.27
CA GLN A 114 -19.22 -28.43 -2.00
C GLN A 114 -19.65 -27.28 -2.91
N LYS A 115 -20.69 -27.51 -3.71
CA LYS A 115 -21.20 -26.49 -4.65
C LYS A 115 -21.82 -25.27 -3.95
N GLU A 116 -22.21 -25.43 -2.70
CA GLU A 116 -22.85 -24.40 -1.86
C GLU A 116 -21.83 -23.45 -1.19
N LEU A 117 -20.54 -23.81 -1.15
CA LEU A 117 -19.51 -23.06 -0.43
C LEU A 117 -18.46 -22.48 -1.39
N CYS A 118 -17.98 -21.27 -1.12
CA CYS A 118 -16.84 -20.69 -1.84
C CYS A 118 -15.94 -19.87 -0.92
N THR A 119 -14.64 -19.79 -1.21
CA THR A 119 -13.70 -18.92 -0.48
C THR A 119 -13.64 -17.54 -1.13
N ARG A 120 -13.90 -16.48 -0.37
CA ARG A 120 -13.77 -15.09 -0.82
C ARG A 120 -12.86 -14.29 0.11
N PHE A 121 -12.21 -13.26 -0.42
CA PHE A 121 -11.44 -12.32 0.39
C PHE A 121 -12.40 -11.40 1.14
N THR A 122 -12.27 -11.34 2.46
CA THR A 122 -13.00 -10.36 3.26
C THR A 122 -12.29 -9.01 3.18
N ARG A 123 -13.04 -7.94 2.89
CA ARG A 123 -12.59 -6.58 3.24
C ARG A 123 -12.90 -6.37 4.72
N ARG A 124 -12.06 -5.64 5.46
CA ARG A 124 -12.42 -5.21 6.81
C ARG A 124 -13.61 -4.26 6.66
N TYR A 125 -14.79 -4.69 7.08
CA TYR A 125 -16.04 -3.95 7.03
C TYR A 125 -16.32 -3.49 8.46
N ASP A 126 -16.52 -2.20 8.68
CA ASP A 126 -16.85 -1.69 10.00
C ASP A 126 -18.30 -2.05 10.32
N TYR A 127 -18.53 -2.71 11.46
CA TYR A 127 -19.85 -3.18 11.89
C TYR A 127 -20.81 -2.01 12.15
N GLN A 128 -20.28 -0.84 12.52
CA GLN A 128 -21.08 0.38 12.70
C GLN A 128 -21.56 0.95 11.37
N SER A 129 -20.75 0.87 10.31
CA SER A 129 -21.15 1.27 8.95
C SER A 129 -22.31 0.43 8.40
N ALA A 130 -22.38 -0.87 8.74
CA ALA A 130 -23.45 -1.76 8.29
C ALA A 130 -24.83 -1.42 8.90
N LEU A 131 -24.87 -0.83 10.11
CA LEU A 131 -26.13 -0.39 10.74
C LEU A 131 -26.58 0.99 10.23
N CYS A 132 -25.65 1.82 9.76
CA CYS A 132 -25.91 3.16 9.22
C CYS A 132 -26.22 3.18 7.71
N GLU A 133 -26.04 2.05 7.02
CA GLU A 133 -26.47 1.81 5.63
C GLU A 133 -28.00 1.62 5.49
N ASP A 134 -28.80 1.92 6.54
CA ASP A 134 -30.26 1.92 6.43
C ASP A 134 -30.69 3.01 5.42
N PRO A 135 -31.37 2.64 4.31
CA PRO A 135 -31.94 3.59 3.37
C PRO A 135 -32.80 4.68 4.04
N LYS A 136 -33.39 4.39 5.21
CA LYS A 136 -34.19 5.33 6.01
C LYS A 136 -33.40 6.47 6.62
N LEU A 137 -32.08 6.38 6.77
CA LEU A 137 -31.22 7.47 7.26
C LEU A 137 -30.61 8.28 6.11
N ILE A 138 -30.26 7.60 5.02
CA ILE A 138 -29.61 8.23 3.85
C ILE A 138 -30.62 9.04 3.03
N GLN A 139 -31.85 8.54 2.86
CA GLN A 139 -32.86 9.23 2.06
C GLN A 139 -33.26 10.62 2.62
N PRO A 140 -33.58 10.77 3.93
CA PRO A 140 -33.89 12.08 4.50
C PRO A 140 -32.74 13.08 4.39
N TRP A 141 -31.48 12.61 4.40
CA TRP A 141 -30.33 13.47 4.22
C TRP A 141 -30.25 14.04 2.79
N PHE A 142 -30.47 13.22 1.76
CA PHE A 142 -30.56 13.72 0.39
C PHE A 142 -31.72 14.72 0.22
N GLU A 143 -32.85 14.50 0.89
CA GLU A 143 -33.96 15.44 0.91
C GLU A 143 -33.57 16.77 1.60
N LEU A 144 -32.82 16.72 2.70
CA LEU A 144 -32.27 17.90 3.37
C LEU A 144 -31.33 18.69 2.46
N VAL A 145 -30.42 18.01 1.75
CA VAL A 145 -29.53 18.66 0.76
C VAL A 145 -30.37 19.39 -0.28
N ARG A 146 -31.34 18.72 -0.90
CA ARG A 146 -32.21 19.31 -1.92
C ARG A 146 -33.00 20.51 -1.39
N ASN A 147 -33.57 20.39 -0.18
CA ASN A 147 -34.36 21.46 0.44
C ASN A 147 -33.49 22.68 0.77
N THR A 148 -32.26 22.46 1.23
CA THR A 148 -31.29 23.53 1.54
C THR A 148 -30.88 24.28 0.27
N VAL A 149 -30.59 23.55 -0.80
CA VAL A 149 -30.25 24.10 -2.11
C VAL A 149 -31.39 24.97 -2.65
N ALA A 150 -32.62 24.48 -2.57
CA ALA A 150 -33.81 25.24 -2.98
C ALA A 150 -34.05 26.48 -2.10
N LYS A 151 -33.84 26.38 -0.78
CA LYS A 151 -34.06 27.48 0.17
C LYS A 151 -33.09 28.65 -0.04
N TYR A 152 -31.82 28.36 -0.28
CA TYR A 152 -30.76 29.37 -0.40
C TYR A 152 -30.37 29.69 -1.84
N GLY A 153 -30.97 29.02 -2.84
CA GLY A 153 -30.68 29.23 -4.26
C GLY A 153 -29.23 28.88 -4.63
N ILE A 154 -28.70 27.80 -4.05
CA ILE A 154 -27.29 27.42 -4.22
C ILE A 154 -27.10 26.84 -5.62
N LEU A 155 -26.15 27.36 -6.37
CA LEU A 155 -25.80 26.86 -7.70
C LEU A 155 -24.94 25.59 -7.58
N GLU A 156 -25.03 24.69 -8.55
CA GLU A 156 -24.27 23.43 -8.51
C GLU A 156 -22.77 23.69 -8.43
N GLU A 157 -22.26 24.74 -9.09
CA GLU A 157 -20.89 25.23 -9.08
C GLU A 157 -20.33 25.46 -7.67
N ASP A 158 -21.21 25.89 -6.77
CA ASP A 158 -20.88 26.30 -5.40
C ASP A 158 -21.09 25.17 -4.38
N PHE A 159 -21.21 23.92 -4.86
CA PHE A 159 -21.17 22.73 -4.03
C PHE A 159 -19.74 22.32 -3.76
N HIS A 160 -19.37 22.39 -2.49
CA HIS A 160 -18.07 22.00 -2.00
C HIS A 160 -18.19 20.78 -1.10
N ASN A 161 -17.18 19.93 -1.20
CA ASN A 161 -16.94 18.82 -0.30
C ASN A 161 -15.59 19.00 0.39
N PHE A 162 -15.52 18.67 1.66
CA PHE A 162 -14.31 18.76 2.47
C PHE A 162 -14.11 17.48 3.28
N ASP A 163 -12.85 17.07 3.42
CA ASP A 163 -12.48 15.93 4.24
C ASP A 163 -10.99 15.93 4.62
N GLU A 164 -10.65 15.20 5.69
CA GLU A 164 -9.29 14.96 6.16
C GLU A 164 -8.83 13.54 5.79
N THR A 165 -7.61 13.41 5.28
CA THR A 165 -7.00 12.11 5.05
C THR A 165 -5.59 12.01 5.62
N GLY A 166 -5.32 10.91 6.33
CA GLY A 166 -4.01 10.62 6.91
C GLY A 166 -3.11 9.85 5.96
N PHE A 167 -1.86 10.28 5.85
CA PHE A 167 -0.76 9.58 5.21
C PHE A 167 0.27 9.16 6.27
N MET A 168 0.68 7.89 6.25
CA MET A 168 1.88 7.47 6.98
C MET A 168 3.08 7.61 6.06
N MET A 169 4.11 8.36 6.47
CA MET A 169 5.27 8.68 5.64
C MET A 169 6.13 7.47 5.26
N GLY A 170 5.80 6.26 5.73
CA GLY A 170 6.51 5.02 5.41
C GLY A 170 5.59 3.83 5.12
N MET A 171 4.36 4.03 4.62
CA MET A 171 3.50 2.90 4.24
C MET A 171 3.27 2.87 2.72
N ILE A 172 3.84 1.87 2.05
CA ILE A 172 3.42 1.49 0.70
C ILE A 172 2.09 0.75 0.81
N SER A 173 1.06 1.24 0.12
CA SER A 173 -0.22 0.54 -0.01
C SER A 173 -0.03 -0.87 -0.59
N THR A 174 -0.83 -1.84 -0.15
CA THR A 174 -0.77 -3.21 -0.70
C THR A 174 -0.92 -3.19 -2.22
N THR A 175 0.15 -3.56 -2.93
CA THR A 175 0.21 -3.56 -4.39
C THR A 175 0.42 -4.99 -4.88
N MET A 176 -0.15 -5.34 -6.04
CA MET A 176 0.15 -6.61 -6.69
C MET A 176 1.62 -6.65 -7.07
N VAL A 177 2.35 -7.63 -6.53
CA VAL A 177 3.76 -7.86 -6.84
C VAL A 177 3.91 -9.13 -7.67
N VAL A 178 4.78 -9.09 -8.66
CA VAL A 178 5.19 -10.26 -9.42
C VAL A 178 6.39 -10.88 -8.70
N THR A 179 6.27 -12.12 -8.24
CA THR A 179 7.34 -12.82 -7.52
C THR A 179 7.61 -14.20 -8.10
N SER A 180 8.79 -14.76 -7.80
CA SER A 180 9.17 -16.10 -8.25
C SER A 180 8.12 -17.15 -7.86
N SER A 181 7.86 -18.10 -8.78
CA SER A 181 6.98 -19.25 -8.57
C SER A 181 7.41 -20.14 -7.40
N ASP A 182 8.70 -20.09 -7.06
CA ASP A 182 9.32 -20.99 -6.08
C ASP A 182 9.33 -20.40 -4.66
N ARG A 183 8.79 -19.19 -4.50
CA ARG A 183 8.70 -18.53 -3.19
C ARG A 183 7.57 -19.13 -2.35
N TYR A 184 7.92 -19.83 -1.29
CA TYR A 184 6.97 -20.25 -0.27
C TYR A 184 6.66 -19.09 0.68
N GLY A 185 5.43 -18.56 0.59
CA GLY A 185 4.91 -17.50 1.48
C GLY A 185 4.42 -16.26 0.73
N LYS A 186 3.61 -15.42 1.40
CA LYS A 186 3.19 -14.13 0.81
C LYS A 186 4.41 -13.21 0.71
N PRO A 187 4.69 -12.61 -0.45
CA PRO A 187 5.80 -11.68 -0.58
C PRO A 187 5.53 -10.43 0.27
N THR A 188 6.45 -10.17 1.20
CA THR A 188 6.47 -8.96 2.02
C THR A 188 7.36 -7.92 1.33
N LEU A 189 6.80 -6.75 1.03
CA LEU A 189 7.58 -5.56 0.70
C LEU A 189 8.19 -5.03 2.00
N ALA A 190 9.50 -4.79 2.02
CA ALA A 190 10.13 -4.07 3.11
C ALA A 190 9.44 -2.69 3.22
N GLN A 191 9.06 -2.30 4.44
CA GLN A 191 8.44 -1.01 4.71
C GLN A 191 9.47 -0.11 5.40
N PRO A 192 9.53 1.20 5.07
CA PRO A 192 10.27 2.20 5.82
C PRO A 192 9.87 2.17 7.30
N GLY A 193 10.84 2.29 8.21
CA GLY A 193 10.59 2.24 9.65
C GLY A 193 9.89 3.47 10.23
N ASP A 194 9.83 4.58 9.47
CA ASP A 194 9.20 5.81 9.94
C ASP A 194 7.68 5.73 9.80
N ARG A 195 6.99 5.93 10.93
CA ARG A 195 5.52 5.85 11.06
C ARG A 195 4.89 7.21 11.30
N GLU A 196 5.65 8.30 11.15
CA GLU A 196 5.12 9.63 11.36
C GLU A 196 3.96 9.92 10.37
N ARG A 197 2.86 10.43 10.92
CA ARG A 197 1.62 10.69 10.19
C ARG A 197 1.59 12.15 9.74
N VAL A 198 1.15 12.36 8.51
CA VAL A 198 0.79 13.67 7.95
C VAL A 198 -0.69 13.64 7.64
N SER A 199 -1.42 14.61 8.17
CA SER A 199 -2.82 14.81 7.83
C SER A 199 -2.92 15.82 6.71
N VAL A 200 -3.72 15.52 5.69
CA VAL A 200 -4.01 16.47 4.62
C VAL A 200 -5.50 16.72 4.62
N ILE A 201 -5.83 17.98 4.77
CA ILE A 201 -7.19 18.46 4.59
C ILE A 201 -7.34 18.94 3.14
N GLN A 202 -8.39 18.49 2.48
CA GLN A 202 -8.68 18.86 1.10
C GLN A 202 -10.12 19.31 0.95
N SER A 203 -10.36 20.24 0.02
CA SER A 203 -11.70 20.53 -0.48
C SER A 203 -11.76 20.60 -2.00
N ILE A 204 -12.88 20.16 -2.54
CA ILE A 204 -13.17 20.08 -3.97
C ILE A 204 -14.56 20.66 -4.25
N ASN A 205 -14.78 21.20 -5.44
CA ASN A 205 -16.12 21.58 -5.90
C ASN A 205 -16.65 20.60 -6.95
N SER A 206 -17.96 20.70 -7.20
CA SER A 206 -18.67 19.88 -8.18
C SER A 206 -18.18 20.03 -9.61
N ARG A 207 -17.58 21.19 -9.95
CA ARG A 207 -17.04 21.49 -11.27
C ARG A 207 -15.72 20.80 -11.54
N GLY A 208 -15.11 20.16 -10.55
CA GLY A 208 -13.88 19.43 -10.72
C GLY A 208 -12.64 20.18 -10.22
N GLU A 209 -12.81 21.28 -9.50
CA GLU A 209 -11.71 22.08 -8.99
C GLU A 209 -11.35 21.67 -7.57
N ALA A 210 -10.06 21.58 -7.29
CA ALA A 210 -9.51 21.41 -5.95
C ALA A 210 -8.92 22.72 -5.46
N ILE A 211 -9.17 23.08 -4.20
CA ILE A 211 -8.44 24.18 -3.55
C ILE A 211 -7.02 23.71 -3.18
N PRO A 212 -6.06 24.62 -2.90
CA PRO A 212 -4.76 24.22 -2.38
C PRO A 212 -4.91 23.38 -1.10
N PRO A 213 -4.22 22.23 -0.98
CA PRO A 213 -4.30 21.37 0.20
C PRO A 213 -3.75 22.08 1.44
N PHE A 214 -4.35 21.77 2.57
CA PHE A 214 -3.90 22.23 3.89
C PHE A 214 -3.24 21.06 4.61
N ILE A 215 -1.90 21.07 4.63
CA ILE A 215 -1.07 19.94 5.07
C ILE A 215 -0.67 20.14 6.52
N ILE A 216 -1.07 19.24 7.40
CA ILE A 216 -0.74 19.24 8.82
C ILE A 216 0.33 18.21 9.10
N VAL A 217 1.51 18.67 9.50
CA VAL A 217 2.66 17.83 9.84
C VAL A 217 2.91 17.83 11.35
N ALA A 218 3.31 16.69 11.89
CA ALA A 218 3.74 16.62 13.28
C ALA A 218 5.07 17.36 13.49
N GLY A 219 5.11 18.32 14.41
CA GLY A 219 6.29 19.12 14.69
C GLY A 219 5.98 20.40 15.45
N GLN A 220 7.01 20.99 16.07
CA GLN A 220 6.90 22.28 16.77
C GLN A 220 7.38 23.46 15.92
N TYR A 221 8.19 23.20 14.88
CA TYR A 221 8.84 24.24 14.10
C TYR A 221 8.70 23.95 12.61
N HIS A 222 8.53 25.03 11.86
CA HIS A 222 8.75 25.07 10.43
C HIS A 222 10.25 25.04 10.15
N LEU A 223 10.70 24.10 9.31
CA LEU A 223 12.10 23.96 8.94
C LEU A 223 12.35 24.56 7.55
N SER A 224 13.49 25.24 7.38
CA SER A 224 13.85 25.90 6.12
C SER A 224 13.85 24.97 4.91
N ASN A 225 14.29 23.72 5.11
CA ASN A 225 14.37 22.72 4.05
C ASN A 225 13.01 22.21 3.53
N TRP A 226 11.89 22.63 4.11
CA TRP A 226 10.55 22.36 3.55
C TRP A 226 10.16 23.37 2.47
N TYR A 227 10.79 24.55 2.50
CA TYR A 227 10.47 25.70 1.64
C TYR A 227 11.59 25.99 0.62
N GLU A 228 12.82 25.56 0.91
CA GLU A 228 14.00 25.67 0.05
C GLU A 228 13.82 24.87 -1.25
N ASP A 229 13.93 25.56 -2.40
CA ASP A 229 13.76 24.99 -3.76
C ASP A 229 12.50 24.13 -3.90
N SER A 230 11.44 24.49 -3.17
CA SER A 230 10.22 23.70 -3.11
C SER A 230 9.50 23.71 -4.46
N ALA A 231 9.22 22.52 -4.99
CA ALA A 231 8.39 22.35 -6.18
C ALA A 231 6.89 22.56 -5.90
N LEU A 232 6.52 22.82 -4.64
CA LEU A 232 5.14 23.02 -4.21
C LEU A 232 4.62 24.39 -4.70
N PRO A 233 3.34 24.48 -5.08
CA PRO A 233 2.72 25.76 -5.39
C PRO A 233 2.74 26.71 -4.19
N LYS A 234 2.87 28.00 -4.48
CA LYS A 234 3.06 29.09 -3.49
C LYS A 234 1.92 29.22 -2.49
N ASP A 235 0.71 28.86 -2.89
CA ASP A 235 -0.55 28.97 -2.15
C ASP A 235 -0.85 27.75 -1.26
N TRP A 236 -0.03 26.70 -1.32
CA TRP A 236 -0.18 25.55 -0.44
C TRP A 236 0.18 25.92 0.99
N VAL A 237 -0.55 25.36 1.96
CA VAL A 237 -0.35 25.65 3.37
C VAL A 237 0.26 24.44 4.08
N ILE A 238 1.32 24.68 4.84
CA ILE A 238 1.87 23.73 5.80
C ILE A 238 1.55 24.26 7.20
N SER A 239 0.96 23.41 8.03
CA SER A 239 0.67 23.67 9.43
C SER A 239 1.40 22.65 10.30
N THR A 240 1.89 23.10 11.46
CA THR A 240 2.57 22.21 12.41
C THR A 240 1.72 22.02 13.66
N THR A 241 1.51 20.78 14.08
CA THR A 241 0.89 20.43 15.37
C THR A 241 1.75 19.42 16.12
N HIS A 242 1.62 19.33 17.44
CA HIS A 242 2.47 18.46 18.26
C HIS A 242 2.32 16.97 17.93
N ASN A 243 1.13 16.54 17.48
CA ASN A 243 0.76 15.16 17.23
C ASN A 243 0.37 14.88 15.76
N GLY A 244 0.33 15.90 14.89
CA GLY A 244 -0.12 15.76 13.50
C GLY A 244 -1.63 15.53 13.36
N TRP A 245 -2.43 15.91 14.36
CA TRP A 245 -3.89 15.88 14.32
C TRP A 245 -4.47 17.28 14.13
N THR A 246 -5.69 17.30 13.61
CA THR A 246 -6.56 18.47 13.60
C THR A 246 -7.00 18.85 15.00
N SER A 247 -7.12 20.15 15.23
CA SER A 247 -7.74 20.75 16.41
C SER A 247 -8.76 21.78 15.95
N ASN A 248 -9.64 22.22 16.86
CA ASN A 248 -10.65 23.24 16.54
C ASN A 248 -10.02 24.53 15.98
N GLU A 249 -8.87 24.93 16.53
CA GLU A 249 -8.09 26.07 16.01
C GLU A 249 -7.67 25.86 14.54
N LYS A 250 -7.26 24.63 14.18
CA LYS A 250 -6.93 24.29 12.78
C LYS A 250 -8.15 24.22 11.89
N GLY A 251 -9.31 23.85 12.43
CA GLY A 251 -10.59 23.96 11.72
C GLY A 251 -10.89 25.41 11.32
N VAL A 252 -10.68 26.37 12.22
CA VAL A 252 -10.88 27.80 11.96
C VAL A 252 -9.86 28.34 10.95
N GLU A 253 -8.57 28.01 11.10
CA GLU A 253 -7.54 28.39 10.12
C GLU A 253 -7.85 27.81 8.72
N TRP A 254 -8.39 26.59 8.68
CA TRP A 254 -8.77 25.95 7.43
C TRP A 254 -9.99 26.62 6.77
N ILE A 255 -11.05 26.99 7.50
CA ILE A 255 -12.21 27.64 6.87
C ILE A 255 -11.85 29.04 6.33
N GLN A 256 -10.92 29.75 6.97
CA GLN A 256 -10.35 30.99 6.43
C GLN A 256 -9.60 30.74 5.13
N HIS A 257 -8.82 29.65 5.06
CA HIS A 257 -8.17 29.20 3.83
C HIS A 257 -9.17 28.81 2.75
N PHE A 258 -10.26 28.12 3.11
CA PHE A 258 -11.35 27.77 2.20
C PHE A 258 -12.01 29.02 1.63
N GLU A 259 -12.37 29.99 2.47
CA GLU A 259 -12.97 31.26 2.05
C GLU A 259 -12.05 32.01 1.07
N LYS A 260 -10.76 32.13 1.40
CA LYS A 260 -9.76 32.80 0.57
C LYS A 260 -9.72 32.25 -0.86
N HIS A 261 -9.85 30.94 -1.04
CA HIS A 261 -9.70 30.28 -2.34
C HIS A 261 -11.01 30.05 -3.08
N THR A 262 -12.15 30.02 -2.38
CA THR A 262 -13.45 29.78 -3.01
C THR A 262 -14.22 31.05 -3.30
N LYS A 263 -14.13 32.09 -2.45
CA LYS A 263 -14.87 33.34 -2.62
C LYS A 263 -14.69 33.99 -4.01
N PRO A 264 -13.47 34.05 -4.60
CA PRO A 264 -13.30 34.66 -5.91
C PRO A 264 -13.92 33.84 -7.06
N ARG A 265 -14.27 32.57 -6.81
CA ARG A 265 -14.79 31.62 -7.82
C ARG A 265 -16.29 31.39 -7.69
N THR A 266 -16.88 31.79 -6.55
CA THR A 266 -18.30 31.64 -6.27
C THR A 266 -19.16 32.31 -7.33
N GLN A 267 -20.15 31.59 -7.85
CA GLN A 267 -21.08 32.13 -8.85
C GLN A 267 -22.36 32.69 -8.20
N GLY A 268 -22.87 31.98 -7.18
CA GLY A 268 -24.06 32.33 -6.43
C GLY A 268 -23.79 33.20 -5.19
N ALA A 269 -24.83 33.41 -4.40
CA ALA A 269 -24.73 34.15 -3.14
C ALA A 269 -24.26 33.28 -1.96
N TYR A 270 -24.53 31.98 -2.02
CA TYR A 270 -24.23 31.01 -0.95
C TYR A 270 -23.41 29.85 -1.50
N ARG A 271 -22.48 29.34 -0.69
CA ARG A 271 -21.76 28.09 -0.96
C ARG A 271 -22.25 27.00 -0.03
N LEU A 272 -22.44 25.80 -0.58
CA LEU A 272 -22.74 24.62 0.22
C LEU A 272 -21.44 23.89 0.54
N LEU A 273 -21.18 23.63 1.81
CA LEU A 273 -20.04 22.85 2.28
C LEU A 273 -20.53 21.56 2.96
N ILE A 274 -20.30 20.43 2.30
CA ILE A 274 -20.63 19.10 2.82
C ILE A 274 -19.42 18.53 3.57
N MET A 275 -19.63 18.10 4.81
CA MET A 275 -18.60 17.59 5.72
C MET A 275 -19.08 16.40 6.53
N ASP A 276 -18.15 15.68 7.15
CA ASP A 276 -18.48 14.65 8.13
C ASP A 276 -18.87 15.27 9.49
N GLY A 277 -19.65 14.55 10.29
CA GLY A 277 -20.09 15.02 11.60
C GLY A 277 -19.03 14.87 12.70
N HIS A 278 -17.73 14.94 12.35
CA HIS A 278 -16.66 14.74 13.32
C HIS A 278 -16.53 15.95 14.26
N GLU A 279 -16.39 15.68 15.56
CA GLU A 279 -16.53 16.64 16.67
C GLU A 279 -15.56 17.84 16.61
N SER A 280 -14.45 17.71 15.85
CA SER A 280 -13.45 18.77 15.63
C SER A 280 -13.89 19.91 14.69
N HIS A 281 -15.06 19.80 14.04
CA HIS A 281 -15.56 20.78 13.06
C HIS A 281 -16.73 21.64 13.59
N HIS A 282 -17.10 21.47 14.86
CA HIS A 282 -18.25 22.13 15.48
C HIS A 282 -17.85 23.18 16.51
N SER A 283 -16.75 23.92 16.29
CA SER A 283 -16.48 25.07 17.14
C SER A 283 -17.45 26.20 16.81
N THR A 284 -17.90 26.91 17.83
CA THR A 284 -18.80 28.07 17.68
C THR A 284 -18.18 29.12 16.73
N GLU A 285 -16.86 29.30 16.80
CA GLU A 285 -16.12 30.22 15.94
C GLU A 285 -16.19 29.81 14.46
N PHE A 286 -16.12 28.50 14.18
CA PHE A 286 -16.21 27.98 12.83
C PHE A 286 -17.60 28.21 12.24
N GLU A 287 -18.66 27.95 13.01
CA GLU A 287 -20.05 28.17 12.58
C GLU A 287 -20.36 29.65 12.37
N LEU A 288 -19.90 30.52 13.28
CA LEU A 288 -20.04 31.97 13.15
C LEU A 288 -19.34 32.49 11.88
N PHE A 289 -18.12 32.02 11.61
CA PHE A 289 -17.39 32.38 10.40
C PHE A 289 -18.14 31.92 9.14
N CYS A 290 -18.66 30.69 9.11
CA CYS A 290 -19.45 30.21 7.99
C CYS A 290 -20.68 31.08 7.74
N LYS A 291 -21.39 31.48 8.81
CA LYS A 291 -22.56 32.35 8.72
C LYS A 291 -22.23 33.74 8.18
N GLU A 292 -21.15 34.35 8.66
CA GLU A 292 -20.68 35.67 8.21
C GLU A 292 -20.30 35.67 6.72
N HIS A 293 -19.74 34.56 6.23
CA HIS A 293 -19.26 34.42 4.86
C HIS A 293 -20.23 33.71 3.90
N GLN A 294 -21.50 33.56 4.29
CA GLN A 294 -22.56 32.92 3.49
C GLN A 294 -22.21 31.48 3.05
N ILE A 295 -21.54 30.75 3.94
CA ILE A 295 -21.21 29.32 3.78
C ILE A 295 -22.24 28.52 4.59
N ILE A 296 -22.98 27.65 3.91
CA ILE A 296 -23.95 26.74 4.51
C ILE A 296 -23.28 25.39 4.70
N THR A 297 -23.15 24.93 5.94
CA THR A 297 -22.58 23.62 6.26
C THR A 297 -23.69 22.57 6.34
N LEU A 298 -23.47 21.41 5.73
CA LEU A 298 -24.31 20.22 5.92
C LEU A 298 -23.44 19.04 6.33
N CYS A 299 -23.78 18.46 7.47
CA CYS A 299 -23.12 17.25 7.96
C CYS A 299 -23.77 16.01 7.33
N MET A 300 -22.96 15.05 6.92
CA MET A 300 -23.44 13.74 6.52
C MET A 300 -23.91 12.92 7.73
N PRO A 301 -24.78 11.92 7.52
CA PRO A 301 -25.11 10.95 8.57
C PRO A 301 -23.85 10.24 9.08
N SER A 302 -23.85 9.88 10.36
CA SER A 302 -22.73 9.15 10.96
C SER A 302 -22.41 7.87 10.18
N HIS A 303 -21.12 7.54 10.06
CA HIS A 303 -20.62 6.34 9.39
C HIS A 303 -21.04 6.17 7.91
N SER A 304 -21.35 7.27 7.21
CA SER A 304 -21.77 7.24 5.80
C SER A 304 -20.74 7.83 4.82
N SER A 305 -19.57 8.27 5.29
CA SER A 305 -18.55 8.93 4.46
C SER A 305 -18.10 8.06 3.27
N HIS A 306 -17.95 6.74 3.46
CA HIS A 306 -17.57 5.82 2.38
C HIS A 306 -18.57 5.74 1.21
N ILE A 307 -19.77 6.31 1.38
CA ILE A 307 -20.86 6.33 0.40
C ILE A 307 -21.16 7.75 -0.08
N LEU A 308 -21.19 8.72 0.85
CA LEU A 308 -21.72 10.06 0.62
C LEU A 308 -20.64 11.16 0.53
N GLN A 309 -19.39 10.85 0.85
CA GLN A 309 -18.26 11.79 0.82
C GLN A 309 -17.53 11.67 -0.54
N PRO A 310 -17.69 12.61 -1.48
CA PRO A 310 -16.96 12.61 -2.75
C PRO A 310 -15.46 12.32 -2.59
N LEU A 311 -14.79 12.98 -1.64
CA LEU A 311 -13.36 12.78 -1.41
C LEU A 311 -13.00 11.32 -1.12
N ASP A 312 -13.74 10.63 -0.26
CA ASP A 312 -13.53 9.20 0.03
C ASP A 312 -13.95 8.28 -1.12
N VAL A 313 -15.10 8.57 -1.75
CA VAL A 313 -15.69 7.73 -2.80
C VAL A 313 -14.82 7.68 -4.05
N GLY A 314 -14.22 8.81 -4.44
CA GLY A 314 -13.57 8.95 -5.74
C GLY A 314 -12.14 9.49 -5.74
N CYS A 315 -11.71 10.26 -4.74
CA CYS A 315 -10.45 11.02 -4.83
C CYS A 315 -9.31 10.43 -4.00
N PHE A 316 -9.56 10.11 -2.72
CA PHE A 316 -8.53 9.68 -1.79
C PHE A 316 -7.97 8.29 -2.08
N GLY A 317 -8.78 7.37 -2.64
CA GLY A 317 -8.30 6.07 -3.11
C GLY A 317 -7.22 6.21 -4.19
N PRO A 318 -7.50 6.87 -5.32
CA PRO A 318 -6.51 7.18 -6.35
C PRO A 318 -5.31 7.98 -5.83
N LEU A 319 -5.53 8.97 -4.97
CA LEU A 319 -4.45 9.77 -4.37
C LEU A 319 -3.48 8.92 -3.55
N LYS A 320 -4.00 8.08 -2.64
CA LYS A 320 -3.18 7.16 -1.83
C LYS A 320 -2.43 6.15 -2.69
N LYS A 321 -3.04 5.68 -3.77
CA LYS A 321 -2.39 4.78 -4.74
C LYS A 321 -1.25 5.48 -5.50
N ALA A 322 -1.49 6.70 -5.98
CA ALA A 322 -0.48 7.49 -6.67
C ALA A 322 0.70 7.81 -5.74
N TYR A 323 0.41 8.23 -4.50
CA TYR A 323 1.44 8.45 -3.49
C TYR A 323 2.22 7.16 -3.18
N GLY A 324 1.54 6.02 -3.00
CA GLY A 324 2.20 4.73 -2.79
C GLY A 324 3.18 4.35 -3.90
N LYS A 325 2.88 4.71 -5.16
CA LYS A 325 3.76 4.51 -6.32
C LYS A 325 5.02 5.39 -6.25
N GLU A 326 4.89 6.65 -5.84
CA GLU A 326 6.05 7.56 -5.65
C GLU A 326 6.99 7.02 -4.56
N ILE A 327 6.41 6.58 -3.43
CA ILE A 327 7.16 5.99 -2.33
C ILE A 327 7.85 4.68 -2.74
N GLU A 328 7.18 3.83 -3.51
CA GLU A 328 7.79 2.62 -4.07
C GLU A 328 9.01 2.95 -4.94
N GLY A 329 8.93 4.00 -5.76
CA GLY A 329 10.05 4.50 -6.56
C GLY A 329 11.25 4.91 -5.71
N ILE A 330 11.01 5.70 -4.66
CA ILE A 330 12.04 6.14 -3.69
C ILE A 330 12.70 4.94 -3.00
N MET A 331 11.92 3.94 -2.61
CA MET A 331 12.43 2.73 -1.96
C MET A 331 13.25 1.84 -2.89
N ARG A 332 12.81 1.67 -4.14
CA ARG A 332 13.59 0.93 -5.16
C ARG A 332 14.96 1.56 -5.40
N ALA A 333 15.07 2.87 -5.18
CA ALA A 333 16.33 3.59 -5.28
C ALA A 333 17.21 3.51 -4.00
N GLY A 334 16.81 2.70 -3.01
CA GLY A 334 17.60 2.42 -1.80
C GLY A 334 17.35 3.37 -0.62
N ILE A 335 16.40 4.30 -0.73
CA ILE A 335 16.04 5.21 0.36
C ILE A 335 14.99 4.55 1.25
N THR A 336 15.40 4.14 2.44
CA THR A 336 14.56 3.40 3.40
C THR A 336 13.89 4.27 4.46
N HIS A 337 14.24 5.56 4.53
CA HIS A 337 13.66 6.52 5.47
C HIS A 337 13.22 7.78 4.76
N ILE A 338 11.91 8.00 4.76
CA ILE A 338 11.23 9.12 4.10
C ILE A 338 11.00 10.19 5.14
N THR A 339 11.47 11.40 4.88
CA THR A 339 11.28 12.56 5.75
C THR A 339 10.16 13.44 5.22
N LYS A 340 9.72 14.43 6.00
CA LYS A 340 8.77 15.45 5.52
C LYS A 340 9.23 16.16 4.23
N ALA A 341 10.54 16.38 4.08
CA ALA A 341 11.10 16.99 2.87
C ALA A 341 11.03 16.05 1.65
N ASP A 342 10.94 14.73 1.86
CA ASP A 342 10.73 13.74 0.81
C ASP A 342 9.22 13.52 0.54
N PHE A 343 8.40 13.61 1.60
CA PHE A 343 6.94 13.50 1.54
C PHE A 343 6.32 14.60 0.67
N LEU A 344 6.68 15.87 0.89
CA LEU A 344 6.00 17.00 0.25
C LEU A 344 6.09 16.94 -1.29
N PRO A 345 7.27 16.71 -1.92
CA PRO A 345 7.37 16.56 -3.38
C PRO A 345 6.64 15.32 -3.91
N ALA A 346 6.73 14.18 -3.20
CA ALA A 346 6.03 12.95 -3.60
C ALA A 346 4.50 13.13 -3.54
N PHE A 347 4.01 13.78 -2.48
CA PHE A 347 2.60 14.12 -2.32
C PHE A 347 2.14 15.10 -3.41
N PHE A 348 2.95 16.10 -3.77
CA PHE A 348 2.62 17.01 -4.87
C PHE A 348 2.46 16.30 -6.22
N THR A 349 3.37 15.37 -6.55
CA THR A 349 3.25 14.56 -7.78
C THR A 349 1.99 13.70 -7.75
N ALA A 350 1.70 13.05 -6.62
CA ALA A 350 0.50 12.26 -6.44
C ALA A 350 -0.79 13.09 -6.52
N PHE A 351 -0.78 14.29 -5.94
CA PHE A 351 -1.90 15.23 -5.93
C PHE A 351 -2.28 15.62 -7.36
N LYS A 352 -1.30 16.05 -8.17
CA LYS A 352 -1.53 16.39 -9.58
C LYS A 352 -2.06 15.21 -10.41
N ALA A 353 -1.62 13.99 -10.09
CA ALA A 353 -2.06 12.80 -10.81
C ALA A 353 -3.48 12.35 -10.44
N ALA A 354 -3.93 12.62 -9.22
CA ALA A 354 -5.21 12.12 -8.70
C ALA A 354 -6.33 13.16 -8.69
N MET A 355 -6.04 14.41 -8.31
CA MET A 355 -7.01 15.51 -8.18
C MET A 355 -7.26 16.19 -9.53
N THR A 356 -7.76 15.41 -10.49
CA THR A 356 -8.14 15.90 -11.82
C THR A 356 -9.63 16.25 -11.86
N GLU A 357 -10.00 17.13 -12.79
CA GLU A 357 -11.40 17.53 -13.01
C GLU A 357 -12.33 16.32 -13.17
N GLN A 358 -11.92 15.34 -13.99
CA GLN A 358 -12.68 14.13 -14.25
C GLN A 358 -12.82 13.25 -13.01
N THR A 359 -11.76 13.11 -12.21
CA THR A 359 -11.80 12.34 -10.96
C THR A 359 -12.80 12.97 -9.99
N ILE A 360 -12.74 14.29 -9.84
CA ILE A 360 -13.56 15.04 -8.88
C ILE A 360 -15.03 15.04 -9.32
N GLN A 361 -15.35 15.34 -10.58
CA GLN A 361 -16.72 15.23 -11.08
C GLN A 361 -17.25 13.80 -10.97
N GLY A 362 -16.41 12.81 -11.25
CA GLY A 362 -16.73 11.39 -11.05
C GLY A 362 -17.02 11.04 -9.58
N ALA A 363 -16.34 11.70 -8.65
CA ALA A 363 -16.54 11.53 -7.21
C ALA A 363 -17.90 12.09 -6.75
N PHE A 364 -18.27 13.30 -7.18
CA PHE A 364 -19.59 13.87 -6.90
C PHE A 364 -20.74 13.04 -7.49
N ARG A 365 -20.54 12.50 -8.70
CA ARG A 365 -21.47 11.55 -9.31
C ARG A 365 -21.52 10.24 -8.52
N GLY A 366 -20.37 9.77 -8.05
CA GLY A 366 -20.25 8.57 -7.22
C GLY A 366 -21.07 8.65 -5.94
N ALA A 367 -21.06 9.83 -5.29
CA ALA A 367 -21.82 10.15 -4.09
C ALA A 367 -23.30 10.53 -4.35
N GLY A 368 -23.74 10.56 -5.61
CA GLY A 368 -25.12 10.88 -5.99
C GLY A 368 -25.54 12.34 -5.77
N LEU A 369 -24.58 13.25 -5.58
CA LEU A 369 -24.84 14.66 -5.33
C LEU A 369 -25.04 15.43 -6.64
N ILE A 370 -24.11 15.26 -7.59
CA ILE A 370 -24.11 15.98 -8.88
C ILE A 370 -23.73 15.01 -10.02
N PRO A 371 -24.64 14.72 -10.98
CA PRO A 371 -26.06 15.06 -10.94
C PRO A 371 -26.75 14.45 -9.72
N PHE A 372 -27.83 15.09 -9.25
CA PHE A 372 -28.56 14.65 -8.07
C PHE A 372 -29.29 13.32 -8.34
N ASP A 373 -28.70 12.21 -7.90
CA ASP A 373 -29.23 10.86 -8.08
C ASP A 373 -29.04 9.97 -6.83
N PRO A 374 -29.89 10.17 -5.80
CA PRO A 374 -29.89 9.35 -4.59
C PRO A 374 -30.17 7.86 -4.87
N LYS A 375 -30.91 7.54 -5.94
CA LYS A 375 -31.32 6.15 -6.25
C LYS A 375 -30.12 5.31 -6.66
N SER A 376 -29.20 5.89 -7.44
CA SER A 376 -27.96 5.19 -7.83
C SER A 376 -27.15 4.76 -6.61
N VAL A 377 -27.10 5.59 -5.57
CA VAL A 377 -26.36 5.33 -4.32
C VAL A 377 -27.05 4.23 -3.52
N LEU A 378 -28.36 4.35 -3.29
CA LEU A 378 -29.14 3.37 -2.54
C LEU A 378 -29.11 1.98 -3.19
N SER A 379 -29.11 1.90 -4.52
CA SER A 379 -29.04 0.62 -5.25
C SER A 379 -27.71 -0.14 -5.07
N ARG A 380 -26.62 0.55 -4.68
CA ARG A 380 -25.31 -0.07 -4.42
C ARG A 380 -25.20 -0.68 -3.02
N LEU A 381 -26.17 -0.40 -2.14
CA LEU A 381 -26.24 -1.04 -0.82
C LEU A 381 -26.73 -2.49 -0.95
N ASP A 382 -27.43 -2.82 -2.04
CA ASP A 382 -28.00 -4.14 -2.34
C ASP A 382 -27.21 -4.91 -3.43
N ILE A 383 -25.91 -5.21 -3.24
CA ILE A 383 -25.11 -5.86 -4.31
C ILE A 383 -25.21 -7.40 -4.27
N ARG A 384 -25.88 -7.97 -5.28
CA ARG A 384 -25.78 -9.38 -5.70
C ARG A 384 -24.62 -9.61 -6.70
N PRO A 385 -23.70 -10.55 -6.46
CA PRO A 385 -22.60 -10.86 -7.38
C PRO A 385 -22.95 -11.92 -8.46
N ARG A 386 -22.51 -11.67 -9.70
CA ARG A 386 -22.63 -12.54 -10.91
C ARG A 386 -21.46 -13.54 -11.04
N THR A 387 -21.73 -14.69 -11.67
CA THR A 387 -20.79 -15.81 -11.89
C THR A 387 -20.15 -15.76 -13.30
N PRO A 388 -18.83 -16.03 -13.46
CA PRO A 388 -18.20 -16.22 -14.77
C PRO A 388 -18.13 -17.70 -15.21
N SER A 389 -18.18 -17.93 -16.53
CA SER A 389 -17.98 -19.24 -17.19
C SER A 389 -16.50 -19.52 -17.53
N PRO A 390 -16.10 -20.79 -17.75
CA PRO A 390 -14.70 -21.23 -17.83
C PRO A 390 -14.14 -21.28 -19.27
N VAL A 391 -12.81 -21.26 -19.39
CA VAL A 391 -12.04 -21.40 -20.64
C VAL A 391 -11.21 -22.69 -20.61
N GLU A 392 -11.17 -23.36 -21.76
CA GLU A 392 -10.57 -24.68 -22.07
C GLU A 392 -9.04 -24.76 -21.95
N GLU A 393 -8.57 -25.99 -21.66
CA GLU A 393 -7.17 -26.42 -21.65
C GLU A 393 -6.70 -26.84 -23.06
N ALA A 394 -5.47 -26.47 -23.43
CA ALA A 394 -4.75 -27.04 -24.57
C ALA A 394 -3.55 -27.86 -24.07
N THR A 395 -3.40 -29.06 -24.63
CA THR A 395 -2.32 -30.03 -24.42
C THR A 395 -1.34 -29.95 -25.60
N GLU A 396 -0.03 -30.14 -25.39
CA GLU A 396 0.83 -31.11 -26.13
C GLU A 396 2.36 -30.99 -25.87
N LEU A 397 2.93 -32.09 -25.36
CA LEU A 397 4.05 -32.91 -25.89
C LEU A 397 5.50 -32.36 -26.09
N PRO A 398 6.54 -33.24 -26.14
CA PRO A 398 7.82 -33.07 -25.44
C PRO A 398 8.95 -32.40 -26.23
N GLN A 399 9.85 -31.72 -25.50
CA GLN A 399 11.00 -31.00 -26.04
C GLN A 399 12.14 -31.93 -26.51
N LEU A 400 12.53 -31.76 -27.77
CA LEU A 400 13.83 -32.14 -28.32
C LEU A 400 14.94 -31.22 -27.77
N TRP A 401 16.13 -31.77 -27.57
CA TRP A 401 17.30 -31.08 -27.01
C TRP A 401 17.81 -29.97 -27.95
N VAL A 402 17.99 -28.75 -27.41
CA VAL A 402 18.40 -27.53 -28.13
C VAL A 402 19.76 -27.04 -27.57
N PRO A 403 20.70 -26.57 -28.41
CA PRO A 403 21.96 -26.01 -27.92
C PRO A 403 21.73 -24.70 -27.13
N LYS A 404 22.55 -24.44 -26.11
CA LYS A 404 22.28 -23.40 -25.10
C LYS A 404 22.91 -22.04 -25.44
N THR A 405 22.13 -20.99 -25.19
CA THR A 405 22.55 -19.58 -25.26
C THR A 405 23.67 -19.28 -24.27
N PRO A 406 24.77 -18.63 -24.70
CA PRO A 406 25.89 -18.30 -23.82
C PRO A 406 25.51 -17.17 -22.85
N ASN A 407 25.85 -17.32 -21.57
CA ASN A 407 25.46 -16.40 -20.50
C ASN A 407 26.65 -15.62 -19.89
N ASN A 408 27.88 -15.92 -20.31
CA ASN A 408 29.08 -15.22 -19.85
C ASN A 408 30.12 -15.03 -20.99
N PRO A 409 31.09 -14.11 -20.81
CA PRO A 409 32.08 -13.80 -21.86
C PRO A 409 32.95 -14.99 -22.28
N THR A 410 33.21 -15.93 -21.36
CA THR A 410 34.00 -17.14 -21.63
C THR A 410 33.23 -18.12 -22.50
N GLU A 411 31.93 -18.28 -22.26
CA GLU A 411 30.99 -19.06 -23.09
C GLU A 411 30.79 -18.44 -24.47
N ALA A 412 30.71 -17.11 -24.55
CA ALA A 412 30.61 -16.40 -25.83
C ALA A 412 31.88 -16.58 -26.68
N THR A 413 33.07 -16.49 -26.06
CA THR A 413 34.36 -16.71 -26.75
C THR A 413 34.51 -18.16 -27.22
N SER A 414 34.19 -19.13 -26.37
CA SER A 414 34.29 -20.56 -26.71
C SER A 414 33.28 -21.00 -27.79
N GLN A 415 32.06 -20.47 -27.79
CA GLN A 415 31.11 -20.69 -28.89
C GLN A 415 31.53 -19.99 -30.18
N THR A 416 32.10 -18.78 -30.10
CA THR A 416 32.65 -18.06 -31.26
C THR A 416 33.80 -18.86 -31.90
N ASP A 417 34.72 -19.40 -31.09
CA ASP A 417 35.83 -20.22 -31.58
C ASP A 417 35.38 -21.57 -32.14
N TYR A 418 34.28 -22.11 -31.61
CA TYR A 418 33.62 -23.30 -32.16
C TYR A 418 32.98 -23.02 -33.53
N ILE A 419 32.26 -21.91 -33.67
CA ILE A 419 31.65 -21.46 -34.94
C ILE A 419 32.74 -21.18 -35.99
N LYS A 420 33.80 -20.45 -35.63
CA LYS A 420 34.96 -20.18 -36.50
C LYS A 420 35.58 -21.47 -37.03
N ARG A 421 35.84 -22.46 -36.15
CA ARG A 421 36.40 -23.76 -36.53
C ARG A 421 35.49 -24.56 -37.47
N ARG A 422 34.17 -24.44 -37.34
CA ARG A 422 33.20 -25.10 -38.23
C ARG A 422 33.15 -24.45 -39.62
N ILE A 423 33.16 -23.12 -39.67
CA ILE A 423 33.22 -22.37 -40.93
C ILE A 423 34.49 -22.72 -41.70
N SER A 424 35.65 -22.78 -41.03
CA SER A 424 36.93 -23.14 -41.66
C SER A 424 37.00 -24.59 -42.18
N ARG A 425 36.12 -25.49 -41.74
CA ARG A 425 36.11 -26.92 -42.12
C ARG A 425 34.94 -27.29 -43.05
N HIS A 426 34.13 -26.32 -43.45
CA HIS A 426 32.92 -26.57 -44.22
C HIS A 426 33.24 -26.81 -45.71
N GLN A 427 33.16 -28.06 -46.17
CA GLN A 427 33.18 -28.43 -47.59
C GLN A 427 31.93 -29.26 -47.92
N GLY A 428 31.01 -28.69 -48.71
CA GLY A 428 29.94 -29.41 -49.39
C GLY A 428 28.72 -29.89 -48.56
N SER A 429 28.59 -29.59 -47.28
CA SER A 429 27.39 -29.90 -46.47
C SER A 429 26.46 -28.67 -46.30
N SER A 430 25.25 -28.86 -45.75
CA SER A 430 24.28 -27.75 -45.56
C SER A 430 24.71 -26.77 -44.45
N PRO A 431 24.64 -25.43 -44.66
CA PRO A 431 25.06 -24.41 -43.71
C PRO A 431 24.13 -24.25 -42.49
N THR A 432 23.02 -24.99 -42.43
CA THR A 432 21.98 -24.85 -41.39
C THR A 432 22.53 -24.91 -39.97
N SER A 433 23.53 -25.75 -39.70
CA SER A 433 24.11 -25.89 -38.36
C SER A 433 25.02 -24.72 -37.96
N ILE A 434 25.57 -23.99 -38.94
CA ILE A 434 26.37 -22.78 -38.71
C ILE A 434 25.42 -21.59 -38.49
N LEU A 435 24.37 -21.47 -39.31
CA LEU A 435 23.34 -20.43 -39.16
C LEU A 435 22.63 -20.53 -37.79
N ALA A 436 22.27 -21.73 -37.36
CA ALA A 436 21.68 -21.95 -36.03
C ALA A 436 22.60 -21.50 -34.88
N ALA A 437 23.91 -21.68 -35.02
CA ALA A 437 24.88 -21.25 -34.02
C ALA A 437 25.06 -19.72 -34.02
N MET A 438 25.02 -19.07 -35.20
CA MET A 438 25.00 -17.61 -35.31
C MET A 438 23.73 -16.99 -34.70
N ASP A 439 22.57 -17.62 -34.91
CA ASP A 439 21.31 -17.18 -34.29
C ASP A 439 21.35 -17.27 -32.77
N GLN A 440 21.98 -18.30 -32.21
CA GLN A 440 22.16 -18.44 -30.76
C GLN A 440 23.13 -17.41 -30.18
N PHE A 441 24.21 -17.13 -30.90
CA PHE A 441 25.13 -16.06 -30.53
C PHE A 441 24.41 -14.70 -30.54
N SER A 442 23.67 -14.39 -31.61
CA SER A 442 22.86 -13.18 -31.72
C SER A 442 21.85 -13.06 -30.57
N LYS A 443 21.15 -14.15 -30.22
CA LYS A 443 20.26 -14.21 -29.05
C LYS A 443 20.99 -13.96 -27.73
N GLY A 444 22.20 -14.50 -27.54
CA GLY A 444 23.02 -14.27 -26.35
C GLY A 444 23.53 -12.84 -26.22
N THR A 445 23.98 -12.24 -27.33
CA THR A 445 24.38 -10.83 -27.40
C THR A 445 23.19 -9.92 -27.13
N CYS A 446 22.05 -10.15 -27.77
CA CYS A 446 20.82 -9.41 -27.55
C CYS A 446 20.35 -9.50 -26.09
N GLY A 447 20.36 -10.70 -25.50
CA GLY A 447 20.04 -10.89 -24.08
C GLY A 447 20.99 -10.15 -23.13
N THR A 448 22.29 -10.11 -23.46
CA THR A 448 23.28 -9.32 -22.71
C THR A 448 23.06 -7.82 -22.86
N MET A 449 22.73 -7.34 -24.06
CA MET A 449 22.41 -5.94 -24.30
C MET A 449 21.15 -5.50 -23.55
N HIS A 450 20.10 -6.33 -23.49
CA HIS A 450 18.92 -6.07 -22.67
C HIS A 450 19.27 -6.00 -21.18
N LYS A 451 20.06 -6.94 -20.66
CA LYS A 451 20.56 -6.89 -19.27
C LYS A 451 21.38 -5.63 -19.01
N MET A 452 22.24 -5.23 -19.94
CA MET A 452 23.03 -4.00 -19.84
C MET A 452 22.13 -2.75 -19.84
N ALA A 453 21.07 -2.71 -20.64
CA ALA A 453 20.10 -1.62 -20.63
C ALA A 453 19.40 -1.50 -19.26
N LEU A 454 18.99 -2.63 -18.68
CA LEU A 454 18.40 -2.69 -17.34
C LEU A 454 19.39 -2.21 -16.26
N LEU A 455 20.63 -2.71 -16.27
CA LEU A 455 21.67 -2.29 -15.34
C LEU A 455 22.03 -0.81 -15.49
N LYS A 456 22.03 -0.28 -16.71
CA LYS A 456 22.27 1.14 -16.97
C LYS A 456 21.15 2.01 -16.38
N ALA A 457 19.89 1.58 -16.54
CA ALA A 457 18.74 2.26 -15.93
C ALA A 457 18.80 2.21 -14.40
N GLU A 458 19.14 1.05 -13.82
CA GLU A 458 19.33 0.91 -12.36
C GLU A 458 20.46 1.79 -11.85
N ASN A 459 21.61 1.82 -12.54
CA ASN A 459 22.74 2.67 -12.14
C ASN A 459 22.37 4.16 -12.20
N GLN A 460 21.57 4.57 -13.18
CA GLN A 460 21.06 5.93 -13.27
C GLN A 460 20.15 6.27 -12.07
N LEU A 461 19.18 5.41 -11.76
CA LEU A 461 18.30 5.59 -10.59
C LEU A 461 19.09 5.68 -9.27
N LEU A 462 20.11 4.83 -9.10
CA LEU A 462 20.99 4.87 -7.93
C LEU A 462 21.81 6.16 -7.84
N ARG A 463 22.28 6.68 -8.98
CA ARG A 463 22.98 7.98 -9.01
C ARG A 463 22.05 9.13 -8.63
N GLU A 464 20.83 9.13 -9.15
CA GLU A 464 19.80 10.12 -8.81
C GLU A 464 19.45 10.07 -7.32
N ALA A 465 19.22 8.88 -6.75
CA ALA A 465 18.97 8.73 -5.32
C ALA A 465 20.15 9.14 -4.44
N ASN A 466 21.39 8.83 -4.86
CA ASN A 466 22.58 9.31 -4.16
C ASN A 466 22.71 10.83 -4.20
N ALA A 467 22.30 11.48 -5.30
CA ALA A 467 22.26 12.92 -5.39
C ALA A 467 21.22 13.52 -4.42
N ILE A 468 20.03 12.93 -4.32
CA ILE A 468 18.99 13.32 -3.34
C ILE A 468 19.51 13.17 -1.91
N LEU A 469 20.11 12.02 -1.56
CA LEU A 469 20.69 11.79 -0.23
C LEU A 469 21.84 12.77 0.08
N SER A 470 22.66 13.10 -0.92
CA SER A 470 23.73 14.08 -0.77
C SER A 470 23.20 15.50 -0.53
N LYS A 471 22.15 15.90 -1.25
CA LYS A 471 21.42 17.17 -1.00
C LYS A 471 20.85 17.18 0.42
N ARG A 472 20.18 16.10 0.83
CA ARG A 472 19.63 15.94 2.20
C ARG A 472 20.70 16.12 3.28
N ARG A 473 21.92 15.60 3.08
CA ARG A 473 23.02 15.75 4.04
C ARG A 473 23.55 17.20 4.12
N ARG A 474 23.39 17.99 3.05
CA ARG A 474 23.86 19.38 2.97
C ARG A 474 22.78 20.41 3.34
N ALA A 475 21.50 20.05 3.22
CA ALA A 475 20.38 20.94 3.49
C ALA A 475 20.39 21.43 4.95
N LYS A 476 20.31 22.75 5.13
CA LYS A 476 20.23 23.35 6.46
C LYS A 476 18.84 23.07 7.06
N ARG A 477 18.80 22.64 8.32
CA ARG A 477 17.56 22.43 9.10
C ARG A 477 17.31 23.60 10.04
N THR A 478 17.43 24.81 9.53
CA THR A 478 17.24 26.03 10.32
C THR A 478 15.76 26.15 10.67
N ARG A 479 15.48 26.54 11.92
CA ARG A 479 14.10 26.77 12.38
C ARG A 479 13.66 28.14 11.88
N LEU A 480 12.61 28.18 11.06
CA LEU A 480 12.07 29.44 10.51
C LEU A 480 11.04 30.07 11.44
N ARG A 481 10.09 29.27 11.93
CA ARG A 481 9.00 29.72 12.80
C ARG A 481 8.58 28.61 13.74
N GLN A 482 8.17 28.98 14.94
CA GLN A 482 7.55 28.07 15.89
C GLN A 482 6.04 28.02 15.65
N GLY A 483 5.49 26.83 15.42
CA GLY A 483 4.06 26.60 15.29
C GLY A 483 3.38 27.29 14.10
N GLY A 484 2.04 27.19 14.08
CA GLY A 484 1.18 27.93 13.16
C GLY A 484 1.09 27.34 11.75
N SER A 485 0.25 27.97 10.93
CA SER A 485 0.11 27.70 9.51
C SER A 485 0.86 28.74 8.69
N MET A 486 1.47 28.29 7.60
CA MET A 486 2.28 29.12 6.71
C MET A 486 2.14 28.62 5.29
N THR A 487 1.96 29.56 4.36
CA THR A 487 2.01 29.26 2.93
C THR A 487 3.45 29.00 2.47
N ILE A 488 3.61 28.33 1.33
CA ILE A 488 4.95 28.15 0.74
C ILE A 488 5.61 29.49 0.44
N ASP A 489 4.85 30.47 -0.05
CA ASP A 489 5.35 31.82 -0.36
C ASP A 489 5.83 32.57 0.90
N GLU A 490 5.05 32.54 1.99
CA GLU A 490 5.46 33.13 3.27
C GLU A 490 6.71 32.46 3.85
N GLY A 491 6.84 31.13 3.71
CA GLY A 491 8.01 30.39 4.17
C GLY A 491 9.27 30.70 3.36
N GLN A 492 9.13 30.91 2.05
CA GLN A 492 10.22 31.39 1.20
C GLN A 492 10.63 32.82 1.57
N ALA A 493 9.67 33.73 1.71
CA ALA A 493 9.94 35.12 2.09
C ALA A 493 10.62 35.23 3.48
N LEU A 494 10.19 34.46 4.47
CA LEU A 494 10.83 34.41 5.79
C LEU A 494 12.26 33.89 5.74
N ARG A 495 12.54 32.93 4.86
CA ARG A 495 13.89 32.45 4.64
C ARG A 495 14.76 33.53 4.02
N ASP A 496 14.28 34.16 2.94
CA ASP A 496 15.03 35.20 2.23
C ASP A 496 15.37 36.35 3.19
N GLN A 497 14.42 36.75 4.05
CA GLN A 497 14.66 37.74 5.10
C GLN A 497 15.73 37.28 6.11
N ASN A 498 15.69 36.03 6.57
CA ASN A 498 16.69 35.50 7.48
C ASN A 498 18.09 35.43 6.85
N ASP A 499 18.18 35.08 5.56
CA ASP A 499 19.45 35.03 4.82
C ASP A 499 20.03 36.45 4.66
N VAL A 500 19.20 37.46 4.39
CA VAL A 500 19.59 38.88 4.38
C VAL A 500 20.06 39.34 5.76
N ASP A 501 19.32 39.03 6.82
CA ASP A 501 19.69 39.40 8.19
C ASP A 501 21.01 38.72 8.65
N GLU A 502 21.24 37.47 8.25
CA GLU A 502 22.52 36.78 8.48
C GLU A 502 23.67 37.46 7.73
N GLN A 503 23.44 37.87 6.49
CA GLN A 503 24.43 38.59 5.69
C GLN A 503 24.78 39.94 6.32
N ILE A 504 23.78 40.73 6.73
CA ILE A 504 23.99 42.01 7.42
C ILE A 504 24.81 41.80 8.71
N LYS A 505 24.48 40.76 9.51
CA LYS A 505 25.25 40.44 10.72
C LYS A 505 26.69 40.02 10.42
N GLN A 506 26.93 39.34 9.30
CA GLN A 506 28.29 38.96 8.89
C GLN A 506 29.09 40.18 8.43
N GLU A 507 28.48 41.05 7.64
CA GLU A 507 29.07 42.31 7.19
C GLU A 507 29.39 43.20 8.39
N ASP A 508 28.46 43.38 9.33
CA ASP A 508 28.66 44.10 10.60
C ASP A 508 29.83 43.55 11.43
N ARG A 509 30.00 42.22 11.46
CA ARG A 509 31.14 41.58 12.14
C ARG A 509 32.46 41.81 11.42
N GLN A 510 32.43 42.00 10.10
CA GLN A 510 33.62 42.30 9.30
C GLN A 510 34.00 43.79 9.37
N THR A 511 33.01 44.70 9.37
CA THR A 511 33.23 46.15 9.53
C THR A 511 33.59 46.53 10.97
N ARG A 512 33.09 45.82 11.98
CA ARG A 512 33.61 45.91 13.36
C ARG A 512 34.97 45.21 13.43
N GLY A 513 35.98 45.84 12.83
CA GLY A 513 37.35 45.34 12.77
C GLY A 513 37.84 44.79 14.11
N ARG A 514 38.62 43.71 14.07
CA ARG A 514 39.34 43.18 15.23
C ARG A 514 40.04 44.35 15.94
N LYS A 515 39.61 44.69 17.16
CA LYS A 515 40.41 45.55 18.03
C LYS A 515 41.84 44.99 18.04
N PRO A 516 42.89 45.83 17.84
CA PRO A 516 44.26 45.38 18.00
C PRO A 516 44.36 44.71 19.37
N ARG A 517 44.85 43.48 19.40
CA ARG A 517 45.12 42.78 20.65
C ARG A 517 46.11 43.65 21.41
N ASP A 518 45.69 44.24 22.53
CA ASP A 518 46.56 45.01 23.42
C ASP A 518 47.87 44.24 23.61
N GLU A 519 48.96 45.00 23.51
CA GLU A 519 50.36 44.57 23.53
C GLU A 519 50.57 43.33 24.40
N ARG A 520 51.13 42.27 23.80
CA ARG A 520 51.61 41.11 24.56
C ARG A 520 52.59 41.63 25.62
N LYS A 521 52.17 41.69 26.89
CA LYS A 521 53.05 42.00 28.03
C LYS A 521 54.37 41.24 27.84
N ALA A 522 55.48 41.99 27.74
CA ALA A 522 56.80 41.43 27.54
C ALA A 522 57.07 40.34 28.59
N ARG A 523 57.56 39.17 28.14
CA ARG A 523 57.86 38.05 29.05
C ARG A 523 58.90 38.50 30.08
N ARG A 524 58.57 38.30 31.36
CA ARG A 524 59.43 38.63 32.51
C ARG A 524 60.20 37.39 32.96
N CYS A 525 61.43 37.58 33.43
CA CYS A 525 62.27 36.54 33.99
C CYS A 525 61.63 35.94 35.24
N GLY A 526 61.55 34.61 35.35
CA GLY A 526 60.94 33.92 36.49
C GLY A 526 61.73 34.01 37.80
N VAL A 527 63.01 34.45 37.75
CA VAL A 527 63.87 34.59 38.94
C VAL A 527 63.86 36.02 39.48
N CYS A 528 63.92 37.04 38.62
CA CYS A 528 64.02 38.45 39.04
C CYS A 528 62.85 39.35 38.61
N GLY A 529 61.91 38.85 37.82
CA GLY A 529 60.71 39.58 37.39
C GLY A 529 60.93 40.69 36.34
N ARG A 530 62.16 40.89 35.83
CA ARG A 530 62.48 41.90 34.79
C ARG A 530 62.30 41.33 33.38
N SER A 531 61.88 42.18 32.43
CA SER A 531 61.79 41.83 31.00
C SER A 531 63.16 41.92 30.31
N GLY A 532 63.36 41.18 29.22
CA GLY A 532 64.58 41.23 28.39
C GLY A 532 65.56 40.06 28.55
N HIS A 533 65.33 39.17 29.51
CA HIS A 533 66.08 37.91 29.68
C HIS A 533 65.20 36.84 30.33
N ASN A 534 65.66 35.58 30.39
CA ASN A 534 64.91 34.49 31.02
C ASN A 534 65.65 33.94 32.27
N ALA A 535 64.99 33.06 33.02
CA ALA A 535 65.50 32.50 34.28
C ALA A 535 66.88 31.83 34.16
N ARG A 536 67.23 31.26 32.99
CA ARG A 536 68.49 30.55 32.77
C ARG A 536 69.69 31.48 32.54
N THR A 537 69.43 32.74 32.20
CA THR A 537 70.45 33.78 31.99
C THR A 537 70.38 34.85 33.08
N CYS A 538 69.67 34.57 34.18
CA CYS A 538 69.53 35.49 35.30
C CYS A 538 70.78 35.40 36.18
N GLN A 539 71.47 36.52 36.36
CA GLN A 539 72.72 36.59 37.13
C GLN A 539 72.52 36.75 38.66
N ILE A 540 71.29 36.55 39.15
CA ILE A 540 70.96 36.67 40.58
C ILE A 540 70.95 35.26 41.18
N ASN A 541 71.93 34.96 42.04
CA ASN A 541 71.92 33.78 42.91
C ASN A 541 71.14 34.11 44.19
N VAL A 542 70.12 33.32 44.50
CA VAL A 542 69.41 33.36 45.79
C VAL A 542 69.84 32.11 46.57
N GLU A 543 70.58 32.30 47.67
CA GLU A 543 70.89 31.25 48.63
C GLU A 543 69.61 30.89 49.40
N ILE A 544 69.30 29.59 49.47
CA ILE A 544 68.11 29.05 50.13
C ILE A 544 68.46 28.76 51.60
N SER A 545 67.92 29.53 52.53
CA SER A 545 67.95 29.19 53.96
C SER A 545 66.75 28.31 54.32
N ASN A 546 67.02 27.06 54.70
CA ASN A 546 66.08 26.16 55.35
C ASN A 546 65.87 26.62 56.80
N GLU A 547 64.63 26.85 57.22
CA GLU A 547 64.25 26.70 58.63
C GLU A 547 62.88 26.03 58.76
N GLU A 548 62.84 25.15 59.75
CA GLU A 548 61.86 24.11 60.05
C GLU A 548 60.68 24.62 60.90
N ASN A 549 59.59 23.85 60.82
CA ASN A 549 58.70 23.39 61.91
C ASN A 549 57.78 24.36 62.69
N SER A 550 56.50 23.93 62.66
CA SER A 550 55.58 23.77 63.81
C SER A 550 55.05 25.01 64.54
N ILE A 551 53.72 25.18 64.52
CA ILE A 551 52.77 24.65 65.52
C ILE A 551 51.39 24.54 64.86
#